data_AF-A0A832HUA1-F1
#
_entry.id   AF-A0A832HUA1-F1
#
_cell.length_a   1.000
_cell.length_b   1.000
_cell.length_c   1.000
_cell.angle_alpha   90.00
_cell.angle_beta   90.00
_cell.angle_gamma   90.00
#
_symmetry.space_group_name_H-M   'P 1'
#
loop_
_entity.id
_entity.type
_entity.pdbx_description
1 polymer ?
#
loop_
_entity_poly.entity_id
_entity_poly.type
_entity_poly.pdbx_seq_one_letter_code
_entity_poly.pdbx_strand_id
1 'polypeptide(L)'
;MRKQIIGGLVMVAALAVGAAEWTLDLGTTPVHELPKGFRKALFGGGQQGKWEVVVDESGQPLSAGARPDANLPRRAVLAQLSQDPTDERYPLLIYEPQEFGDFTFSVFFKIVSGSQEQMAGIIFRAQNEKNFYVFRANAKDGNVRFYKVVDGNLSQPLGRNMPVTMGQWHELKVVAEGNIFRYYYDGTNILAGPGKPDAFAVDNTFGSGKIGFWTKSDSVAYFVGAHVNYKPRQIMAQTLVDDAMKKYNRLHGLKLYAVRDGRDTPVVVASNNPKDIGQPGGDTEKDILARGKVYHLKGSGEITVFMPLHDRNGDVVAVVAVTMETFWGQTEQNAIARALPIVKYIEARSLSLKELLE
;
A
#
# COMPACT_ATOMS: atom_id res chain seq x y z
N MET A 1 2.34 38.10 -50.83
CA MET A 1 1.75 37.94 -49.48
C MET A 1 1.69 36.45 -49.13
N ARG A 2 2.64 35.95 -48.33
CA ARG A 2 2.67 34.56 -47.82
C ARG A 2 1.91 34.53 -46.49
N LYS A 3 0.82 33.75 -46.41
CA LYS A 3 0.09 33.48 -45.16
C LYS A 3 0.91 32.47 -44.34
N GLN A 4 1.36 32.88 -43.17
CA GLN A 4 1.92 31.98 -42.15
C GLN A 4 0.74 31.28 -41.44
N ILE A 5 0.75 29.94 -41.44
CA ILE A 5 -0.15 29.12 -40.63
C ILE A 5 0.58 28.89 -39.30
N ILE A 6 0.09 29.51 -38.23
CA ILE A 6 0.57 29.29 -36.87
C ILE A 6 -0.03 27.97 -36.39
N GLY A 7 0.82 26.93 -36.28
CA GLY A 7 0.44 25.66 -35.67
C GLY A 7 0.28 25.83 -34.16
N GLY A 8 -0.96 25.70 -33.68
CA GLY A 8 -1.27 25.68 -32.25
C GLY A 8 -0.74 24.42 -31.60
N LEU A 9 0.20 24.58 -30.66
CA LEU A 9 0.68 23.52 -29.79
C LEU A 9 -0.44 23.16 -28.79
N VAL A 10 -1.09 22.02 -28.98
CA VAL A 10 -2.01 21.47 -27.98
C VAL A 10 -1.17 20.88 -26.85
N MET A 11 -1.05 21.62 -25.76
CA MET A 11 -0.44 21.15 -24.52
C MET A 11 -1.43 20.20 -23.84
N VAL A 12 -1.23 18.90 -24.01
CA VAL A 12 -1.94 17.89 -23.22
C VAL A 12 -1.37 17.96 -21.81
N ALA A 13 -2.08 18.63 -20.90
CA ALA A 13 -1.79 18.56 -19.48
C ALA A 13 -2.09 17.13 -19.02
N ALA A 14 -1.05 16.32 -18.87
CA ALA A 14 -1.14 15.07 -18.13
C ALA A 14 -1.46 15.44 -16.68
N LEU A 15 -2.67 15.14 -16.22
CA LEU A 15 -3.00 15.16 -14.80
C LEU A 15 -2.07 14.14 -14.12
N ALA A 16 -1.03 14.63 -13.45
CA ALA A 16 -0.24 13.82 -12.55
C ALA A 16 -1.20 13.33 -11.47
N VAL A 17 -1.57 12.05 -11.52
CA VAL A 17 -2.20 11.36 -10.40
C VAL A 17 -1.24 11.55 -9.23
N GLY A 18 -1.64 12.37 -8.25
CA GLY A 18 -0.81 12.68 -7.10
C GLY A 18 -0.42 11.37 -6.41
N ALA A 19 0.88 11.11 -6.32
CA ALA A 19 1.35 9.99 -5.53
C ALA A 19 0.88 10.15 -4.08
N ALA A 20 0.29 9.09 -3.52
CA ALA A 20 -0.07 9.07 -2.12
C ALA A 20 1.17 8.75 -1.28
N GLU A 21 1.15 9.21 -0.03
CA GLU A 21 2.26 9.00 0.89
C GLU A 21 1.80 8.21 2.12
N TRP A 22 2.69 7.35 2.60
CA TRP A 22 2.62 6.74 3.91
C TRP A 22 3.94 6.98 4.64
N THR A 23 3.87 7.25 5.93
CA THR A 23 5.03 7.45 6.79
C THR A 23 4.87 6.65 8.07
N LEU A 24 5.96 6.10 8.57
CA LEU A 24 6.02 5.60 9.94
C LEU A 24 6.05 6.79 10.91
N ASP A 25 4.91 7.11 11.51
CA ASP A 25 4.82 8.08 12.60
C ASP A 25 5.16 7.43 13.94
N LEU A 26 6.31 7.81 14.50
CA LEU A 26 6.74 7.39 15.83
C LEU A 26 6.47 8.45 16.90
N GLY A 27 6.07 9.68 16.53
CA GLY A 27 5.82 10.77 17.47
C GLY A 27 4.59 10.54 18.35
N THR A 28 3.66 9.70 17.89
CA THR A 28 2.42 9.36 18.60
C THR A 28 2.47 7.99 19.29
N THR A 29 3.55 7.23 19.11
CA THR A 29 3.70 5.89 19.71
C THR A 29 4.54 5.98 21.00
N PRO A 30 4.03 5.52 22.15
CA PRO A 30 4.80 5.48 23.38
C PRO A 30 6.06 4.61 23.27
N VAL A 31 7.09 4.96 24.03
CA VAL A 31 8.29 4.13 24.19
C VAL A 31 7.91 2.77 24.78
N HIS A 32 8.55 1.70 24.32
CA HIS A 32 8.26 0.29 24.62
C HIS A 32 6.93 -0.24 24.07
N GLU A 33 6.24 0.53 23.23
CA GLU A 33 5.06 0.07 22.51
C GLU A 33 5.34 -0.19 21.03
N LEU A 34 4.45 -0.95 20.40
CA LEU A 34 4.46 -1.20 18.97
C LEU A 34 3.64 -0.12 18.25
N PRO A 35 4.13 0.46 17.14
CA PRO A 35 3.32 1.39 16.36
C PRO A 35 2.04 0.73 15.83
N LYS A 36 0.96 1.52 15.74
CA LYS A 36 -0.35 1.01 15.30
C LYS A 36 -0.27 0.43 13.89
N GLY A 37 -1.05 -0.64 13.65
CA GLY A 37 -1.13 -1.31 12.36
C GLY A 37 0.01 -2.28 12.07
N PHE A 38 0.98 -2.44 12.96
CA PHE A 38 2.03 -3.44 12.79
C PHE A 38 1.71 -4.75 13.49
N ARG A 39 2.10 -5.86 12.84
CA ARG A 39 2.04 -7.20 13.40
C ARG A 39 3.44 -7.82 13.41
N LYS A 40 3.80 -8.40 14.56
CA LYS A 40 5.01 -9.21 14.70
C LYS A 40 4.82 -10.55 14.00
N ALA A 41 5.80 -10.93 13.20
CA ALA A 41 5.84 -12.18 12.48
C ALA A 41 7.24 -12.79 12.59
N LEU A 42 7.34 -14.07 12.23
CA LEU A 42 8.59 -14.80 12.25
C LEU A 42 8.63 -15.74 11.05
N PHE A 43 9.74 -15.70 10.32
CA PHE A 43 10.10 -16.72 9.35
C PHE A 43 11.29 -17.52 9.90
N GLY A 44 11.31 -18.83 9.68
CA GLY A 44 12.31 -19.73 10.25
C GLY A 44 12.02 -20.15 11.70
N GLY A 45 13.07 -20.52 12.45
CA GLY A 45 13.01 -20.98 13.84
C GLY A 45 13.24 -19.87 14.88
N GLY A 46 13.42 -20.28 16.14
CA GLY A 46 13.71 -19.37 17.26
C GLY A 46 12.48 -18.62 17.79
N GLN A 47 12.72 -17.65 18.67
CA GLN A 47 11.68 -16.85 19.29
C GLN A 47 11.18 -15.73 18.36
N GLN A 48 9.96 -15.24 18.56
CA GLN A 48 9.48 -14.05 17.83
C GLN A 48 10.34 -12.82 18.16
N GLY A 49 10.48 -11.89 17.20
CA GLY A 49 11.19 -10.63 17.43
C GLY A 49 10.55 -9.78 18.52
N LYS A 50 11.39 -9.09 19.30
CA LYS A 50 10.95 -8.03 20.22
C LYS A 50 11.01 -6.70 19.47
N TRP A 51 9.84 -6.23 19.01
CA TRP A 51 9.70 -4.98 18.29
C TRP A 51 9.02 -3.93 19.16
N GLU A 52 9.64 -2.76 19.31
CA GLU A 52 9.10 -1.66 20.09
C GLU A 52 9.76 -0.32 19.70
N VAL A 53 9.13 0.79 20.08
CA VAL A 53 9.74 2.11 19.98
C VAL A 53 10.72 2.32 21.11
N VAL A 54 11.93 2.79 20.80
CA VAL A 54 12.94 3.20 21.77
C VAL A 54 13.46 4.59 21.44
N VAL A 55 14.20 5.21 22.35
CA VAL A 55 14.88 6.49 22.10
C VAL A 55 16.32 6.20 21.70
N ASP A 56 16.73 6.68 20.52
CA ASP A 56 18.14 6.76 20.16
C ASP A 56 18.72 8.10 20.64
N GLU A 57 19.67 8.02 21.56
CA GLU A 57 20.36 9.18 22.14
C GLU A 57 21.74 9.43 21.53
N SER A 58 22.08 8.70 20.45
CA SER A 58 23.42 8.78 19.85
C SER A 58 23.76 10.14 19.24
N GLY A 59 22.77 11.00 18.98
CA GLY A 59 22.95 12.31 18.36
C GLY A 59 23.50 12.27 16.93
N GLN A 60 23.63 11.09 16.32
CA GLN A 60 24.22 10.95 15.01
C GLN A 60 23.29 11.51 13.92
N PRO A 61 23.81 12.34 13.00
CA PRO A 61 23.01 12.83 11.89
C PRO A 61 22.63 11.69 10.95
N LEU A 62 21.47 11.81 10.31
CA LEU A 62 21.16 10.99 9.13
C LEU A 62 21.93 11.52 7.92
N SER A 63 22.21 10.65 6.94
CA SER A 63 22.81 11.08 5.67
C SER A 63 21.89 12.06 4.90
N ALA A 64 22.48 12.81 3.96
CA ALA A 64 21.78 13.87 3.24
C ALA A 64 20.54 13.33 2.50
N GLY A 65 19.38 13.96 2.71
CA GLY A 65 18.08 13.55 2.14
C GLY A 65 17.06 13.08 3.18
N ALA A 66 17.45 12.94 4.46
CA ALA A 66 16.51 12.67 5.54
C ALA A 66 15.48 13.79 5.71
N ARG A 67 14.24 13.43 6.06
CA ARG A 67 13.21 14.41 6.43
C ARG A 67 13.62 15.15 7.72
N PRO A 68 13.30 16.45 7.86
CA PRO A 68 13.73 17.26 9.01
C PRO A 68 13.30 16.71 10.38
N ASP A 69 12.14 16.06 10.44
CA ASP A 69 11.56 15.42 11.63
C ASP A 69 12.37 14.19 12.10
N ALA A 70 13.09 13.53 11.20
CA ALA A 70 13.93 12.38 11.52
C ALA A 70 15.34 12.77 12.01
N ASN A 71 15.76 14.03 11.84
CA ASN A 71 17.11 14.50 12.17
C ASN A 71 17.18 15.22 13.53
N LEU A 72 16.69 14.57 14.58
CA LEU A 72 16.69 15.11 15.95
C LEU A 72 17.87 14.58 16.78
N PRO A 73 18.44 15.36 17.73
CA PRO A 73 19.51 14.90 18.63
C PRO A 73 19.12 13.69 19.49
N ARG A 74 17.85 13.65 19.90
CA ARG A 74 17.18 12.47 20.47
C ARG A 74 16.00 12.15 19.57
N ARG A 75 15.88 10.91 19.11
CA ARG A 75 14.80 10.51 18.21
C ARG A 75 14.17 9.19 18.63
N ALA A 76 12.85 9.13 18.52
CA ALA A 76 12.14 7.87 18.59
C ALA A 76 12.53 7.03 17.36
N VAL A 77 12.85 5.76 17.59
CA VAL A 77 13.19 4.78 16.55
C VAL A 77 12.41 3.51 16.79
N LEU A 78 12.03 2.84 15.71
CA LEU A 78 11.52 1.47 15.79
C LEU A 78 12.72 0.53 15.95
N ALA A 79 12.69 -0.34 16.95
CA ALA A 79 13.79 -1.26 17.23
C ALA A 79 13.33 -2.72 17.22
N GLN A 80 14.16 -3.59 16.65
CA GLN A 80 14.21 -5.00 17.02
C GLN A 80 15.26 -5.15 18.13
N LEU A 81 14.88 -5.75 19.26
CA LEU A 81 15.72 -5.90 20.46
C LEU A 81 15.99 -7.36 20.89
N SER A 82 15.47 -8.34 20.16
CA SER A 82 15.61 -9.75 20.53
C SER A 82 16.91 -10.33 19.99
N GLN A 83 17.78 -10.74 20.91
CA GLN A 83 19.12 -11.28 20.64
C GLN A 83 19.16 -12.82 20.60
N ASP A 84 18.07 -13.48 20.18
CA ASP A 84 18.08 -14.94 20.00
C ASP A 84 18.99 -15.32 18.82
N PRO A 85 20.09 -16.08 19.05
CA PRO A 85 21.13 -16.34 18.06
C PRO A 85 20.79 -17.49 17.12
N THR A 86 19.56 -18.02 17.11
CA THR A 86 19.13 -19.04 16.15
C THR A 86 19.45 -18.58 14.72
N ASP A 87 20.19 -19.38 13.95
CA ASP A 87 20.73 -18.97 12.64
C ASP A 87 19.62 -18.68 11.62
N GLU A 88 18.79 -19.69 11.33
CA GLU A 88 17.64 -19.57 10.43
C GLU A 88 16.43 -18.93 11.16
N ARG A 89 16.63 -17.75 11.74
CA ARG A 89 15.63 -16.96 12.44
C ARG A 89 15.51 -15.59 11.78
N TYR A 90 14.30 -15.25 11.34
CA TYR A 90 14.03 -14.04 10.58
C TYR A 90 12.86 -13.27 11.19
N PRO A 91 13.10 -12.42 12.20
CA PRO A 91 12.06 -11.61 12.79
C PRO A 91 11.52 -10.59 11.77
N LEU A 92 10.20 -10.58 11.62
CA LEU A 92 9.48 -9.68 10.71
C LEU A 92 8.60 -8.72 11.51
N LEU A 93 8.45 -7.50 11.02
CA LEU A 93 7.39 -6.60 11.44
C LEU A 93 6.64 -6.08 10.21
N ILE A 94 5.39 -6.48 10.08
CA ILE A 94 4.57 -6.26 8.87
C ILE A 94 3.55 -5.16 9.14
N TYR A 95 3.45 -4.19 8.24
CA TYR A 95 2.39 -3.19 8.22
C TYR A 95 1.13 -3.79 7.56
N GLU A 96 0.09 -4.00 8.36
CA GLU A 96 -1.14 -4.70 7.96
C GLU A 96 -2.19 -3.87 7.22
N PRO A 97 -2.40 -2.56 7.49
CA PRO A 97 -3.55 -1.82 6.98
C PRO A 97 -3.64 -1.67 5.47
N GLN A 98 -2.54 -1.87 4.73
CA GLN A 98 -2.49 -1.57 3.30
C GLN A 98 -1.47 -2.43 2.55
N GLU A 99 -1.81 -2.72 1.30
CA GLU A 99 -0.91 -3.30 0.32
C GLU A 99 -0.43 -2.27 -0.71
N PHE A 100 0.77 -2.49 -1.23
CA PHE A 100 1.46 -1.61 -2.15
C PHE A 100 1.86 -2.37 -3.42
N GLY A 101 1.48 -1.84 -4.58
CA GLY A 101 1.90 -2.32 -5.90
C GLY A 101 3.12 -1.53 -6.38
N ASP A 102 2.85 -0.38 -7.00
CA ASP A 102 3.87 0.58 -7.45
C ASP A 102 4.20 1.56 -6.32
N PHE A 103 5.47 1.62 -5.92
CA PHE A 103 5.92 2.48 -4.83
C PHE A 103 7.42 2.77 -4.85
N THR A 104 7.81 3.82 -4.13
CA THR A 104 9.16 4.03 -3.63
C THR A 104 9.13 3.94 -2.11
N PHE A 105 9.86 2.99 -1.52
CA PHE A 105 9.99 2.82 -0.07
C PHE A 105 11.42 3.13 0.34
N SER A 106 11.61 4.14 1.19
CA SER A 106 12.89 4.48 1.82
C SER A 106 12.81 4.37 3.35
N VAL A 107 13.93 4.02 3.97
CA VAL A 107 14.11 4.02 5.43
C VAL A 107 15.57 4.19 5.80
N PHE A 108 15.83 4.86 6.93
CA PHE A 108 17.13 4.84 7.57
C PHE A 108 17.21 3.73 8.61
N PHE A 109 18.30 2.98 8.61
CA PHE A 109 18.53 1.92 9.57
C PHE A 109 19.92 2.03 10.21
N LYS A 110 20.04 1.44 11.41
CA LYS A 110 21.30 1.31 12.14
C LYS A 110 21.38 -0.07 12.77
N ILE A 111 22.43 -0.82 12.48
CA ILE A 111 22.72 -2.09 13.16
C ILE A 111 23.50 -1.78 14.43
N VAL A 112 22.94 -2.15 15.59
CA VAL A 112 23.44 -1.76 16.92
C VAL A 112 24.33 -2.84 17.51
N SER A 113 23.89 -4.10 17.46
CA SER A 113 24.63 -5.24 18.00
C SER A 113 24.20 -6.53 17.32
N GLY A 114 25.00 -7.59 17.47
CA GLY A 114 24.71 -8.92 16.97
C GLY A 114 26.00 -9.74 16.90
N SER A 115 25.97 -10.94 17.46
CA SER A 115 27.11 -11.85 17.52
C SER A 115 27.03 -12.92 16.44
N GLN A 116 25.86 -13.54 16.25
CA GLN A 116 25.62 -14.50 15.19
C GLN A 116 25.44 -13.78 13.87
N GLU A 117 24.59 -12.75 13.82
CA GLU A 117 24.32 -11.98 12.62
C GLU A 117 24.20 -10.48 12.88
N GLN A 118 24.53 -9.70 11.85
CA GLN A 118 24.50 -8.24 11.88
C GLN A 118 23.79 -7.74 10.64
N MET A 119 22.50 -8.04 10.55
CA MET A 119 21.69 -7.75 9.39
C MET A 119 20.40 -7.00 9.73
N ALA A 120 20.07 -6.03 8.88
CA ALA A 120 18.84 -5.27 8.91
C ALA A 120 18.34 -5.07 7.48
N GLY A 121 17.02 -5.02 7.32
CA GLY A 121 16.42 -4.84 6.01
C GLY A 121 14.96 -4.46 6.07
N ILE A 122 14.40 -4.32 4.88
CA ILE A 122 12.97 -4.11 4.66
C ILE A 122 12.40 -5.26 3.84
N ILE A 123 11.15 -5.58 4.12
CA ILE A 123 10.33 -6.46 3.27
C ILE A 123 9.32 -5.64 2.51
N PHE A 124 8.96 -6.14 1.33
CA PHE A 124 7.94 -5.53 0.50
C PHE A 124 7.22 -6.59 -0.34
N ARG A 125 6.01 -6.22 -0.79
CA ARG A 125 5.03 -7.13 -1.41
C ARG A 125 4.88 -8.46 -0.65
N ALA A 126 4.92 -8.37 0.68
CA ALA A 126 4.74 -9.52 1.56
C ALA A 126 3.28 -10.00 1.52
N GLN A 127 3.10 -11.28 1.22
CA GLN A 127 1.81 -11.98 1.26
C GLN A 127 1.58 -12.61 2.63
N ASN A 128 2.63 -13.24 3.16
CA ASN A 128 2.68 -13.91 4.46
C ASN A 128 4.15 -14.13 4.86
N GLU A 129 4.38 -14.81 5.98
CA GLU A 129 5.71 -15.08 6.57
C GLU A 129 6.59 -15.98 5.69
N LYS A 130 6.05 -16.57 4.63
CA LYS A 130 6.79 -17.46 3.72
C LYS A 130 6.86 -16.94 2.29
N ASN A 131 6.29 -15.76 2.02
CA ASN A 131 6.12 -15.22 0.67
C ASN A 131 6.30 -13.71 0.69
N PHE A 132 7.52 -13.23 0.42
CA PHE A 132 7.86 -11.81 0.43
C PHE A 132 9.16 -11.54 -0.33
N TYR A 133 9.38 -10.28 -0.70
CA TYR A 133 10.69 -9.78 -1.09
C TYR A 133 11.42 -9.18 0.11
N VAL A 134 12.74 -9.33 0.16
CA VAL A 134 13.59 -8.71 1.19
C VAL A 134 14.78 -8.00 0.56
N PHE A 135 15.00 -6.75 0.95
CA PHE A 135 16.19 -5.97 0.63
C PHE A 135 16.93 -5.64 1.93
N ARG A 136 18.16 -6.14 2.06
CA ARG A 136 18.87 -6.15 3.35
C ARG A 136 20.35 -5.83 3.23
N ALA A 137 20.87 -5.18 4.26
CA ALA A 137 22.28 -4.92 4.49
C ALA A 137 22.84 -5.89 5.53
N ASN A 138 24.10 -6.28 5.38
CA ASN A 138 24.84 -7.17 6.27
C ASN A 138 26.20 -6.55 6.59
N ALA A 139 26.38 -6.15 7.85
CA ALA A 139 27.63 -5.56 8.36
C ALA A 139 28.73 -6.59 8.61
N LYS A 140 28.36 -7.81 8.98
CA LYS A 140 29.31 -8.91 9.24
C LYS A 140 30.08 -9.31 7.98
N ASP A 141 29.35 -9.49 6.87
CA ASP A 141 29.93 -9.96 5.60
C ASP A 141 30.10 -8.84 4.55
N GLY A 142 29.82 -7.58 4.90
CA GLY A 142 30.02 -6.42 4.03
C GLY A 142 29.30 -6.50 2.69
N ASN A 143 27.98 -6.71 2.72
CA ASN A 143 27.20 -6.79 1.47
C ASN A 143 25.75 -6.34 1.63
N VAL A 144 25.19 -5.88 0.51
CA VAL A 144 23.79 -5.46 0.39
C VAL A 144 23.15 -6.28 -0.72
N ARG A 145 22.07 -6.98 -0.37
CA ARG A 145 21.45 -7.98 -1.24
C ARG A 145 19.93 -7.93 -1.19
N PHE A 146 19.35 -8.28 -2.31
CA PHE A 146 17.93 -8.56 -2.50
C PHE A 146 17.73 -10.07 -2.64
N TYR A 147 16.67 -10.58 -2.02
CA TYR A 147 16.18 -11.95 -2.16
C TYR A 147 14.66 -11.93 -2.32
N LYS A 148 14.13 -12.99 -2.93
CA LYS A 148 12.71 -13.35 -2.77
C LYS A 148 12.60 -14.61 -1.94
N VAL A 149 11.56 -14.68 -1.13
CA VAL A 149 11.15 -15.88 -0.40
C VAL A 149 9.84 -16.35 -1.02
N VAL A 150 9.81 -17.60 -1.49
CA VAL A 150 8.63 -18.23 -2.08
C VAL A 150 8.42 -19.58 -1.42
N ASP A 151 7.27 -19.77 -0.79
CA ASP A 151 6.95 -20.95 0.01
C ASP A 151 8.03 -21.28 1.06
N GLY A 152 8.66 -20.25 1.61
CA GLY A 152 9.73 -20.35 2.60
C GLY A 152 11.11 -20.63 2.01
N ASN A 153 11.27 -20.65 0.69
CA ASN A 153 12.56 -20.87 0.04
C ASN A 153 13.16 -19.53 -0.41
N LEU A 154 14.38 -19.22 0.04
CA LEU A 154 15.12 -18.05 -0.39
C LEU A 154 15.68 -18.26 -1.80
N SER A 155 15.59 -17.23 -2.65
CA SER A 155 16.23 -17.22 -3.96
C SER A 155 17.74 -17.04 -3.88
N GLN A 156 18.42 -17.18 -5.01
CA GLN A 156 19.76 -16.63 -5.16
C GLN A 156 19.73 -15.10 -4.95
N PRO A 157 20.77 -14.53 -4.32
CA PRO A 157 20.84 -13.10 -4.09
C PRO A 157 21.12 -12.32 -5.37
N LEU A 158 20.51 -11.15 -5.47
CA LEU A 158 20.98 -10.07 -6.34
C LEU A 158 21.60 -8.96 -5.49
N GLY A 159 22.71 -8.38 -5.94
CA GLY A 159 23.33 -7.25 -5.26
C GLY A 159 24.84 -7.30 -5.30
N ARG A 160 25.48 -6.59 -4.36
CA ARG A 160 26.93 -6.34 -4.40
C ARG A 160 27.53 -6.32 -3.01
N ASN A 161 28.82 -6.63 -2.94
CA ASN A 161 29.62 -6.38 -1.75
C ASN A 161 29.84 -4.87 -1.60
N MET A 162 29.42 -4.33 -0.46
CA MET A 162 29.50 -2.91 -0.12
C MET A 162 29.68 -2.82 1.40
N PRO A 163 30.55 -1.93 1.90
CA PRO A 163 30.71 -1.75 3.34
C PRO A 163 29.39 -1.35 4.00
N VAL A 164 29.07 -2.02 5.11
CA VAL A 164 27.96 -1.67 6.00
C VAL A 164 28.57 -1.56 7.39
N THR A 165 28.46 -0.40 8.02
CA THR A 165 29.14 -0.12 9.30
C THR A 165 28.15 -0.24 10.44
N MET A 166 28.58 -0.91 11.52
CA MET A 166 27.79 -0.95 12.74
C MET A 166 27.76 0.42 13.42
N GLY A 167 26.65 0.71 14.10
CA GLY A 167 26.49 1.93 14.89
C GLY A 167 26.35 3.21 14.06
N GLN A 168 26.27 3.12 12.73
CA GLN A 168 26.03 4.25 11.82
C GLN A 168 24.67 4.12 11.13
N TRP A 169 24.08 5.27 10.79
CA TRP A 169 22.85 5.33 10.02
C TRP A 169 23.12 5.21 8.53
N HIS A 170 22.44 4.27 7.88
CA HIS A 170 22.45 4.05 6.43
C HIS A 170 21.03 4.10 5.88
N GLU A 171 20.88 4.34 4.58
CA GLU A 171 19.59 4.33 3.88
C GLU A 171 19.42 3.06 3.03
N LEU A 172 18.26 2.42 3.14
CA LEU A 172 17.75 1.50 2.13
C LEU A 172 16.60 2.16 1.39
N LYS A 173 16.62 2.07 0.06
CA LYS A 173 15.51 2.52 -0.79
C LYS A 173 15.22 1.52 -1.91
N VAL A 174 13.95 1.19 -2.10
CA VAL A 174 13.44 0.36 -3.21
C VAL A 174 12.46 1.18 -4.03
N VAL A 175 12.62 1.16 -5.36
CA VAL A 175 11.65 1.67 -6.32
C VAL A 175 11.05 0.47 -7.06
N ALA A 176 9.76 0.27 -6.93
CA ALA A 176 8.98 -0.78 -7.57
C ALA A 176 7.99 -0.15 -8.57
N GLU A 177 8.14 -0.48 -9.85
CA GLU A 177 7.29 -0.02 -10.96
C GLU A 177 6.84 -1.24 -11.77
N GLY A 178 5.60 -1.70 -11.57
CA GLY A 178 5.12 -2.96 -12.12
C GLY A 178 5.96 -4.14 -11.61
N ASN A 179 6.71 -4.78 -12.50
CA ASN A 179 7.63 -5.88 -12.18
C ASN A 179 9.11 -5.47 -12.18
N ILE A 180 9.40 -4.18 -12.32
CA ILE A 180 10.76 -3.62 -12.36
C ILE A 180 11.13 -3.07 -10.99
N PHE A 181 12.31 -3.44 -10.50
CA PHE A 181 12.82 -3.03 -9.20
C PHE A 181 14.20 -2.40 -9.29
N ARG A 182 14.37 -1.26 -8.61
CA ARG A 182 15.68 -0.63 -8.38
C ARG A 182 15.96 -0.55 -6.89
N TYR A 183 17.19 -0.84 -6.52
CA TYR A 183 17.64 -0.98 -5.14
C TYR A 183 18.77 -0.01 -4.87
N TYR A 184 18.61 0.84 -3.88
CA TYR A 184 19.57 1.86 -3.52
C TYR A 184 20.01 1.67 -2.07
N TYR A 185 21.32 1.74 -1.86
CA TYR A 185 21.95 1.78 -0.55
C TYR A 185 22.79 3.05 -0.47
N ASP A 186 22.50 3.92 0.51
CA ASP A 186 23.11 5.25 0.64
C ASP A 186 23.13 6.01 -0.70
N GLY A 187 21.98 6.08 -1.35
CA GLY A 187 21.80 6.72 -2.66
C GLY A 187 22.43 5.98 -3.86
N THR A 188 23.23 4.94 -3.65
CA THR A 188 23.91 4.19 -4.72
C THR A 188 23.05 3.02 -5.19
N ASN A 189 22.76 2.95 -6.49
CA ASN A 189 22.10 1.79 -7.10
C ASN A 189 23.03 0.55 -6.99
N ILE A 190 22.62 -0.46 -6.23
CA ILE A 190 23.46 -1.63 -5.97
C ILE A 190 23.59 -2.59 -7.16
N LEU A 191 22.70 -2.47 -8.15
CA LEU A 191 22.76 -3.24 -9.39
C LEU A 191 23.56 -2.52 -10.49
N ALA A 192 23.89 -1.24 -10.28
CA ALA A 192 24.63 -0.47 -11.26
C ALA A 192 26.06 -0.99 -11.42
N GLY A 193 26.51 -1.02 -12.67
CA GLY A 193 27.87 -1.39 -13.05
C GLY A 193 28.40 -0.50 -14.17
N PRO A 194 29.65 -0.70 -14.63
CA PRO A 194 30.21 0.03 -15.75
C PRO A 194 29.27 -0.01 -16.97
N GLY A 195 28.86 1.17 -17.45
CA GLY A 195 27.95 1.31 -18.59
C GLY A 195 26.46 1.00 -18.32
N LYS A 196 26.06 0.73 -17.07
CA LYS A 196 24.66 0.48 -16.67
C LYS A 196 24.30 1.21 -15.36
N PRO A 197 24.28 2.56 -15.34
CA PRO A 197 23.98 3.32 -14.12
C PRO A 197 22.55 3.11 -13.60
N ASP A 198 21.61 2.82 -14.51
CA ASP A 198 20.18 2.66 -14.21
C ASP A 198 19.73 1.19 -14.19
N ALA A 199 20.63 0.27 -13.83
CA ALA A 199 20.31 -1.16 -13.80
C ALA A 199 19.16 -1.49 -12.83
N PHE A 200 18.35 -2.46 -13.22
CA PHE A 200 17.16 -2.89 -12.49
C PHE A 200 17.03 -4.42 -12.51
N ALA A 201 16.25 -4.96 -11.58
CA ALA A 201 15.80 -6.35 -11.60
C ALA A 201 14.37 -6.43 -12.15
N VAL A 202 14.02 -7.57 -12.74
CA VAL A 202 12.65 -7.87 -13.17
C VAL A 202 12.19 -9.13 -12.44
N ASP A 203 11.04 -9.06 -11.77
CA ASP A 203 10.45 -10.23 -11.10
C ASP A 203 8.91 -10.14 -11.08
N ASN A 204 8.23 -11.22 -11.47
CA ASN A 204 6.77 -11.28 -11.60
C ASN A 204 6.08 -12.05 -10.46
N THR A 205 6.80 -12.40 -9.40
CA THR A 205 6.29 -13.33 -8.37
C THR A 205 5.16 -12.71 -7.54
N PHE A 206 5.35 -11.47 -7.06
CA PHE A 206 4.36 -10.75 -6.28
C PHE A 206 4.08 -9.39 -6.92
N GLY A 207 2.82 -9.14 -7.32
CA GLY A 207 2.40 -7.89 -7.97
C GLY A 207 2.10 -6.75 -6.99
N SER A 208 1.59 -7.08 -5.81
CA SER A 208 1.36 -6.16 -4.69
C SER A 208 1.52 -6.91 -3.37
N GLY A 209 1.59 -6.19 -2.26
CA GLY A 209 1.50 -6.79 -0.92
C GLY A 209 1.97 -5.83 0.16
N LYS A 210 2.14 -6.34 1.38
CA LYS A 210 2.49 -5.53 2.55
C LYS A 210 3.96 -5.14 2.56
N ILE A 211 4.29 -4.11 3.33
CA ILE A 211 5.66 -3.66 3.61
C ILE A 211 6.02 -3.95 5.06
N GLY A 212 7.30 -3.88 5.39
CA GLY A 212 7.75 -4.09 6.75
C GLY A 212 9.25 -4.07 6.96
N PHE A 213 9.66 -4.52 8.14
CA PHE A 213 11.05 -4.56 8.59
C PHE A 213 11.49 -5.99 8.85
N TRP A 214 12.79 -6.23 8.70
CA TRP A 214 13.40 -7.54 8.79
C TRP A 214 14.77 -7.48 9.47
N THR A 215 15.07 -8.51 10.25
CA THR A 215 16.40 -8.76 10.85
C THR A 215 16.72 -10.25 10.74
N LYS A 216 17.96 -10.65 11.06
CA LYS A 216 18.37 -12.06 11.14
C LYS A 216 18.98 -12.37 12.51
N SER A 217 18.68 -13.55 13.05
CA SER A 217 19.22 -14.09 14.30
C SER A 217 19.16 -13.07 15.45
N ASP A 218 20.30 -12.73 16.06
CA ASP A 218 20.42 -11.87 17.23
C ASP A 218 20.70 -10.39 16.88
N SER A 219 20.53 -10.01 15.61
CA SER A 219 20.75 -8.65 15.14
C SER A 219 19.76 -7.68 15.78
N VAL A 220 20.30 -6.76 16.58
CA VAL A 220 19.59 -5.59 17.11
C VAL A 220 19.74 -4.46 16.11
N ALA A 221 18.62 -3.95 15.61
CA ALA A 221 18.61 -2.91 14.60
C ALA A 221 17.52 -1.87 14.85
N TYR A 222 17.84 -0.62 14.55
CA TYR A 222 16.94 0.53 14.66
C TYR A 222 16.55 1.03 13.27
N PHE A 223 15.33 1.52 13.15
CA PHE A 223 14.74 2.06 11.92
C PHE A 223 14.05 3.39 12.19
N VAL A 224 14.22 4.35 11.29
CA VAL A 224 13.59 5.67 11.38
C VAL A 224 13.33 6.27 9.99
N GLY A 225 12.37 7.19 9.89
CA GLY A 225 12.09 7.90 8.65
C GLY A 225 11.56 7.01 7.52
N ALA A 226 10.94 5.88 7.87
CA ALA A 226 10.31 5.01 6.88
C ALA A 226 9.19 5.75 6.16
N HIS A 227 9.31 5.84 4.84
CA HIS A 227 8.42 6.61 3.98
C HIS A 227 8.16 5.85 2.69
N VAL A 228 6.89 5.82 2.28
CA VAL A 228 6.43 5.18 1.06
C VAL A 228 5.65 6.18 0.23
N ASN A 229 6.19 6.53 -0.93
CA ASN A 229 5.46 7.24 -1.98
C ASN A 229 4.92 6.19 -2.94
N TYR A 230 3.61 6.10 -3.12
CA TYR A 230 2.99 5.03 -3.90
C TYR A 230 1.90 5.54 -4.83
N LYS A 231 1.64 4.77 -5.88
CA LYS A 231 0.46 4.97 -6.72
C LYS A 231 -0.65 4.12 -6.09
N PRO A 232 -1.73 4.75 -5.57
CA PRO A 232 -2.88 4.00 -5.10
C PRO A 232 -3.35 3.09 -6.23
N ARG A 233 -3.51 1.79 -5.94
CA ARG A 233 -4.12 0.87 -6.90
C ARG A 233 -5.57 1.30 -7.07
N GLN A 234 -5.90 1.84 -8.25
CA GLN A 234 -7.28 2.10 -8.61
C GLN A 234 -7.95 0.74 -8.81
N ILE A 235 -8.73 0.31 -7.82
CA ILE A 235 -9.49 -0.94 -7.92
C ILE A 235 -10.53 -0.82 -9.02
N MET A 236 -10.92 -1.94 -9.62
CA MET A 236 -11.92 -1.99 -10.69
C MET A 236 -13.21 -1.27 -10.30
N ALA A 237 -13.65 -1.37 -9.03
CA ALA A 237 -14.81 -0.62 -8.55
C ALA A 237 -14.71 0.89 -8.82
N GLN A 238 -13.54 1.48 -8.58
CA GLN A 238 -13.32 2.91 -8.79
C GLN A 238 -13.28 3.25 -10.28
N THR A 239 -12.66 2.40 -11.10
CA THR A 239 -12.71 2.56 -12.56
C THR A 239 -14.15 2.50 -13.08
N LEU A 240 -14.97 1.58 -12.57
CA LEU A 240 -16.38 1.45 -12.93
C LEU A 240 -17.20 2.67 -12.51
N VAL A 241 -16.96 3.21 -11.30
CA VAL A 241 -17.58 4.45 -10.85
C VAL A 241 -17.20 5.62 -11.74
N ASP A 242 -15.91 5.81 -12.01
CA ASP A 242 -15.43 6.91 -12.85
C ASP A 242 -16.00 6.85 -14.27
N ASP A 243 -16.04 5.66 -14.86
CA ASP A 243 -16.61 5.46 -16.20
C ASP A 243 -18.13 5.67 -16.22
N ALA A 244 -18.84 5.21 -15.19
CA ALA A 244 -20.27 5.45 -15.05
C ALA A 244 -20.55 6.95 -14.89
N MET A 245 -19.80 7.68 -14.06
CA MET A 245 -19.95 9.13 -13.91
C MET A 245 -19.68 9.88 -15.22
N LYS A 246 -18.69 9.45 -16.01
CA LYS A 246 -18.43 10.01 -17.36
C LYS A 246 -19.56 9.72 -18.34
N LYS A 247 -20.13 8.52 -18.31
CA LYS A 247 -21.20 8.09 -19.22
C LYS A 247 -22.56 8.71 -18.87
N TYR A 248 -22.87 8.83 -17.58
CA TYR A 248 -24.15 9.30 -17.06
C TYR A 248 -23.99 10.70 -16.44
N ASN A 249 -24.02 11.73 -17.28
CA ASN A 249 -23.81 13.13 -16.89
C ASN A 249 -24.85 13.75 -15.93
N ARG A 250 -25.93 13.02 -15.59
CA ARG A 250 -27.00 13.44 -14.67
C ARG A 250 -26.84 12.88 -13.24
N LEU A 251 -25.71 12.26 -12.94
CA LEU A 251 -25.41 11.74 -11.62
C LEU A 251 -24.78 12.80 -10.74
N HIS A 252 -25.36 13.00 -9.56
CA HIS A 252 -24.76 13.82 -8.51
C HIS A 252 -23.78 13.00 -7.67
N GLY A 253 -24.11 11.73 -7.44
CA GLY A 253 -23.29 10.83 -6.65
C GLY A 253 -23.41 9.38 -7.09
N LEU A 254 -22.31 8.65 -6.95
CA LEU A 254 -22.25 7.22 -7.15
C LEU A 254 -21.29 6.64 -6.10
N LYS A 255 -21.78 5.66 -5.32
CA LYS A 255 -20.99 4.93 -4.33
C LYS A 255 -21.18 3.43 -4.53
N LEU A 256 -20.10 2.67 -4.38
CA LEU A 256 -20.14 1.21 -4.27
C LEU A 256 -19.75 0.83 -2.85
N TYR A 257 -20.57 0.00 -2.23
CA TYR A 257 -20.28 -0.62 -0.93
C TYR A 257 -20.02 -2.10 -1.12
N ALA A 258 -19.00 -2.61 -0.44
CA ALA A 258 -18.72 -4.03 -0.41
C ALA A 258 -18.11 -4.42 0.94
N VAL A 259 -18.20 -5.69 1.28
CA VAL A 259 -17.50 -6.26 2.43
C VAL A 259 -16.06 -6.55 1.99
N ARG A 260 -15.08 -6.03 2.75
CA ARG A 260 -13.67 -6.38 2.58
C ARG A 260 -13.29 -7.47 3.56
N ASP A 261 -12.33 -8.30 3.20
CA ASP A 261 -11.81 -9.37 4.04
C ASP A 261 -11.50 -8.86 5.47
N GLY A 262 -12.05 -9.56 6.45
CA GLY A 262 -11.88 -9.24 7.87
C GLY A 262 -12.77 -8.12 8.42
N ARG A 263 -13.74 -7.60 7.66
CA ARG A 263 -14.77 -6.68 8.18
C ARG A 263 -16.15 -7.32 8.20
N ASP A 264 -16.90 -7.09 9.28
CA ASP A 264 -18.30 -7.54 9.41
C ASP A 264 -19.31 -6.57 8.77
N THR A 265 -18.85 -5.37 8.42
CA THR A 265 -19.69 -4.30 7.87
C THR A 265 -19.21 -3.89 6.48
N PRO A 266 -20.14 -3.64 5.54
CA PRO A 266 -19.77 -3.08 4.25
C PRO A 266 -19.13 -1.70 4.42
N VAL A 267 -18.23 -1.34 3.51
CA VAL A 267 -17.59 -0.02 3.45
C VAL A 267 -17.69 0.53 2.04
N VAL A 268 -17.62 1.85 1.89
CA VAL A 268 -17.51 2.47 0.57
C VAL A 268 -16.17 2.06 -0.05
N VAL A 269 -16.20 1.24 -1.09
CA VAL A 269 -14.99 0.78 -1.80
C VAL A 269 -14.66 1.66 -3.00
N ALA A 270 -15.65 2.34 -3.57
CA ALA A 270 -15.46 3.33 -4.63
C ALA A 270 -16.51 4.43 -4.57
N SER A 271 -16.11 5.65 -4.94
CA SER A 271 -17.02 6.79 -5.01
C SER A 271 -16.51 7.89 -5.95
N ASN A 272 -17.43 8.66 -6.52
CA ASN A 272 -17.11 9.91 -7.21
C ASN A 272 -16.67 11.04 -6.25
N ASN A 273 -16.81 10.83 -4.93
CA ASN A 273 -16.29 11.71 -3.89
C ASN A 273 -15.24 10.95 -3.05
N PRO A 274 -13.93 11.27 -3.19
CA PRO A 274 -12.86 10.54 -2.50
C PRO A 274 -12.98 10.50 -0.97
N LYS A 275 -13.65 11.49 -0.36
CA LYS A 275 -13.84 11.56 1.10
C LYS A 275 -14.77 10.47 1.65
N ASP A 276 -15.58 9.88 0.79
CA ASP A 276 -16.51 8.82 1.17
C ASP A 276 -15.82 7.45 1.22
N ILE A 277 -14.70 7.27 0.51
CA ILE A 277 -14.01 5.98 0.42
C ILE A 277 -13.50 5.55 1.81
N GLY A 278 -13.81 4.30 2.19
CA GLY A 278 -13.47 3.72 3.48
C GLY A 278 -14.49 3.98 4.60
N GLN A 279 -15.48 4.85 4.40
CA GLN A 279 -16.55 5.07 5.37
C GLN A 279 -17.42 3.81 5.53
N PRO A 280 -17.89 3.50 6.76
CA PRO A 280 -18.74 2.35 7.00
C PRO A 280 -20.13 2.54 6.37
N GLY A 281 -20.68 1.47 5.81
CA GLY A 281 -22.09 1.36 5.46
C GLY A 281 -22.97 1.09 6.69
N GLY A 282 -24.26 1.34 6.57
CA GLY A 282 -25.25 1.14 7.62
C GLY A 282 -26.05 -0.16 7.46
N ASP A 283 -27.20 -0.21 8.12
CA ASP A 283 -28.09 -1.36 8.08
C ASP A 283 -28.79 -1.54 6.73
N THR A 284 -28.95 -0.45 5.96
CA THR A 284 -29.45 -0.48 4.59
C THR A 284 -28.55 -1.35 3.72
N GLU A 285 -27.24 -1.07 3.68
CA GLU A 285 -26.29 -1.82 2.85
C GLU A 285 -26.19 -3.29 3.29
N LYS A 286 -26.27 -3.57 4.60
CA LYS A 286 -26.28 -4.93 5.12
C LYS A 286 -27.51 -5.72 4.66
N ASP A 287 -28.70 -5.13 4.73
CA ASP A 287 -29.93 -5.81 4.30
C ASP A 287 -29.95 -6.06 2.79
N ILE A 288 -29.38 -5.14 2.00
CA ILE A 288 -29.24 -5.31 0.54
C ILE A 288 -28.30 -6.48 0.23
N LEU A 289 -27.13 -6.55 0.86
CA LEU A 289 -26.20 -7.66 0.67
C LEU A 289 -26.81 -9.01 1.08
N ALA A 290 -27.62 -9.02 2.15
CA ALA A 290 -28.23 -10.25 2.65
C ALA A 290 -29.47 -10.71 1.85
N ARG A 291 -30.24 -9.78 1.26
CA ARG A 291 -31.58 -10.09 0.71
C ARG A 291 -31.83 -9.56 -0.69
N GLY A 292 -30.91 -8.80 -1.28
CA GLY A 292 -31.08 -8.18 -2.60
C GLY A 292 -32.20 -7.14 -2.67
N LYS A 293 -32.63 -6.59 -1.54
CA LYS A 293 -33.72 -5.61 -1.50
C LYS A 293 -33.28 -4.28 -2.10
N VAL A 294 -34.21 -3.51 -2.68
CA VAL A 294 -33.94 -2.16 -3.17
C VAL A 294 -34.46 -1.15 -2.17
N TYR A 295 -33.64 -0.14 -1.87
CA TYR A 295 -33.99 0.96 -0.98
C TYR A 295 -33.85 2.30 -1.69
N HIS A 296 -34.52 3.32 -1.19
CA HIS A 296 -34.34 4.69 -1.67
C HIS A 296 -34.43 5.66 -0.49
N LEU A 297 -33.72 6.77 -0.60
CA LEU A 297 -33.71 7.86 0.36
C LEU A 297 -33.94 9.17 -0.38
N LYS A 298 -35.00 9.89 -0.03
CA LYS A 298 -35.31 11.21 -0.59
C LYS A 298 -34.74 12.29 0.32
N GLY A 299 -33.80 13.06 -0.21
CA GLY A 299 -33.24 14.25 0.43
C GLY A 299 -33.84 15.55 -0.11
N SER A 300 -33.26 16.68 0.30
CA SER A 300 -33.63 17.99 -0.21
C SER A 300 -33.09 18.18 -1.64
N GLY A 301 -33.94 17.98 -2.65
CA GLY A 301 -33.58 18.14 -4.06
C GLY A 301 -32.90 16.91 -4.69
N GLU A 302 -32.57 15.90 -3.90
CA GLU A 302 -31.89 14.69 -4.36
C GLU A 302 -32.60 13.41 -3.92
N ILE A 303 -32.40 12.35 -4.69
CA ILE A 303 -32.83 11.00 -4.36
C ILE A 303 -31.67 10.04 -4.55
N THR A 304 -31.40 9.23 -3.53
CA THR A 304 -30.44 8.13 -3.59
C THR A 304 -31.19 6.83 -3.69
N VAL A 305 -30.88 6.01 -4.69
CA VAL A 305 -31.40 4.65 -4.83
C VAL A 305 -30.27 3.67 -4.53
N PHE A 306 -30.49 2.78 -3.58
CA PHE A 306 -29.56 1.72 -3.20
C PHE A 306 -30.03 0.41 -3.82
N MET A 307 -29.19 -0.19 -4.65
CA MET A 307 -29.51 -1.39 -5.41
C MET A 307 -28.44 -2.46 -5.22
N PRO A 308 -28.81 -3.75 -5.20
CA PRO A 308 -27.83 -4.83 -5.26
C PRO A 308 -27.06 -4.79 -6.58
N LEU A 309 -25.76 -5.05 -6.50
CA LEU A 309 -24.91 -5.36 -7.64
C LEU A 309 -24.71 -6.88 -7.67
N HIS A 310 -25.10 -7.52 -8.77
CA HIS A 310 -24.94 -8.96 -8.94
C HIS A 310 -23.69 -9.29 -9.74
N ASP A 311 -23.07 -10.43 -9.43
CA ASP A 311 -22.04 -11.04 -10.27
C ASP A 311 -22.66 -11.85 -11.43
N ARG A 312 -21.82 -12.56 -12.19
CA ARG A 312 -22.28 -13.40 -13.31
C ARG A 312 -23.14 -14.59 -12.88
N ASN A 313 -23.04 -15.03 -11.63
CA ASN A 313 -23.83 -16.13 -11.08
C ASN A 313 -25.19 -15.64 -10.56
N GLY A 314 -25.37 -14.32 -10.45
CA GLY A 314 -26.58 -13.70 -9.91
C GLY A 314 -26.50 -13.48 -8.40
N ASP A 315 -25.33 -13.67 -7.78
CA ASP A 315 -25.13 -13.44 -6.36
C ASP A 315 -24.90 -11.95 -6.08
N VAL A 316 -25.46 -11.44 -4.97
CA VAL A 316 -25.25 -10.04 -4.56
C VAL A 316 -23.85 -9.88 -3.99
N VAL A 317 -22.98 -9.17 -4.72
CA VAL A 317 -21.57 -8.97 -4.33
C VAL A 317 -21.28 -7.58 -3.78
N ALA A 318 -22.10 -6.58 -4.11
CA ALA A 318 -21.92 -5.21 -3.65
C ALA A 318 -23.27 -4.45 -3.64
N VAL A 319 -23.25 -3.24 -3.12
CA VAL A 319 -24.39 -2.29 -3.17
C VAL A 319 -23.98 -1.08 -3.98
N VAL A 320 -24.81 -0.66 -4.93
CA VAL A 320 -24.65 0.60 -5.66
C VAL A 320 -25.62 1.61 -5.09
N ALA A 321 -25.12 2.73 -4.59
CA ALA A 321 -25.93 3.90 -4.23
C ALA A 321 -25.82 4.96 -5.33
N VAL A 322 -26.93 5.18 -6.03
CA VAL A 322 -27.04 6.13 -7.15
C VAL A 322 -27.77 7.37 -6.67
N THR A 323 -27.08 8.50 -6.56
CA THR A 323 -27.65 9.79 -6.17
C THR A 323 -27.90 10.66 -7.40
N MET A 324 -29.13 11.14 -7.52
CA MET A 324 -29.63 11.91 -8.65
C MET A 324 -30.47 13.10 -8.19
N GLU A 325 -30.56 14.13 -9.03
CA GLU A 325 -31.53 15.20 -8.85
C GLU A 325 -32.98 14.67 -8.92
N THR A 326 -33.81 15.15 -7.99
CA THR A 326 -35.25 14.93 -8.00
C THR A 326 -35.95 15.82 -9.03
N PHE A 327 -37.09 15.36 -9.53
CA PHE A 327 -37.94 16.18 -10.39
C PHE A 327 -39.38 16.18 -9.87
N TRP A 328 -40.19 17.11 -10.38
CA TRP A 328 -41.59 17.20 -10.01
C TRP A 328 -42.35 15.94 -10.45
N GLY A 329 -43.05 15.28 -9.51
CA GLY A 329 -43.68 13.98 -9.75
C GLY A 329 -42.76 12.76 -9.59
N GLN A 330 -41.57 12.92 -8.97
CA GLN A 330 -40.70 11.79 -8.62
C GLN A 330 -41.43 10.79 -7.70
N THR A 331 -41.44 9.51 -8.11
CA THR A 331 -41.94 8.34 -7.37
C THR A 331 -40.77 7.38 -7.07
N GLU A 332 -41.03 6.34 -6.28
CA GLU A 332 -40.03 5.29 -6.03
C GLU A 332 -39.73 4.50 -7.31
N GLN A 333 -40.78 4.08 -8.03
CA GLN A 333 -40.64 3.27 -9.24
C GLN A 333 -39.85 3.99 -10.33
N ASN A 334 -40.11 5.29 -10.54
CA ASN A 334 -39.36 6.04 -11.55
C ASN A 334 -37.93 6.38 -11.09
N ALA A 335 -37.65 6.44 -9.78
CA ALA A 335 -36.28 6.54 -9.26
C ALA A 335 -35.49 5.26 -9.58
N ILE A 336 -36.09 4.11 -9.28
CA ILE A 336 -35.50 2.78 -9.55
C ILE A 336 -35.27 2.61 -11.05
N ALA A 337 -36.25 2.95 -11.89
CA ALA A 337 -36.12 2.84 -13.34
C ALA A 337 -34.97 3.71 -13.90
N ARG A 338 -34.68 4.85 -13.27
CA ARG A 338 -33.55 5.72 -13.64
C ARG A 338 -32.19 5.20 -13.16
N ALA A 339 -32.15 4.58 -11.97
CA ALA A 339 -30.93 4.02 -11.40
C ALA A 339 -30.51 2.70 -12.09
N LEU A 340 -31.49 1.88 -12.50
CA LEU A 340 -31.27 0.54 -13.03
C LEU A 340 -30.27 0.47 -14.21
N PRO A 341 -30.31 1.35 -15.25
CA PRO A 341 -29.35 1.31 -16.34
C PRO A 341 -27.89 1.53 -15.90
N ILE A 342 -27.67 2.26 -14.81
CA ILE A 342 -26.33 2.54 -14.27
C ILE A 342 -25.82 1.30 -13.54
N VAL A 343 -26.66 0.69 -12.71
CA VAL A 343 -26.34 -0.57 -12.03
C VAL A 343 -26.03 -1.66 -13.06
N LYS A 344 -26.88 -1.82 -14.09
CA LYS A 344 -26.65 -2.79 -15.17
C LYS A 344 -25.37 -2.53 -15.97
N TYR A 345 -24.96 -1.27 -16.12
CA TYR A 345 -23.70 -0.92 -16.76
C TYR A 345 -22.48 -1.36 -15.94
N ILE A 346 -22.57 -1.27 -14.61
CA ILE A 346 -21.53 -1.73 -13.69
C ILE A 346 -21.53 -3.27 -13.63
N GLU A 347 -22.69 -3.90 -13.49
CA GLU A 347 -22.84 -5.38 -13.47
C GLU A 347 -22.27 -6.02 -14.74
N ALA A 348 -22.54 -5.45 -15.92
CA ALA A 348 -22.04 -5.99 -17.19
C ALA A 348 -20.50 -6.04 -17.28
N ARG A 349 -19.80 -5.32 -16.40
CA ARG A 349 -18.34 -5.19 -16.36
C ARG A 349 -17.73 -5.71 -15.06
N SER A 350 -18.54 -6.20 -14.13
CA SER A 350 -18.09 -6.80 -12.87
C SER A 350 -18.27 -8.31 -12.95
N LEU A 351 -17.20 -9.08 -12.74
CA LEU A 351 -17.27 -10.54 -12.85
C LEU A 351 -17.36 -11.24 -11.49
N SER A 352 -16.82 -10.63 -10.44
CA SER A 352 -16.86 -11.14 -9.05
C SER A 352 -16.54 -10.03 -8.04
N LEU A 353 -16.80 -10.30 -6.75
CA LEU A 353 -16.36 -9.42 -5.65
C LEU A 353 -14.83 -9.23 -5.66
N LYS A 354 -14.07 -10.30 -5.89
CA LYS A 354 -12.60 -10.24 -5.91
C LYS A 354 -12.10 -9.26 -6.97
N GLU A 355 -12.58 -9.40 -8.20
CA GLU A 355 -12.19 -8.49 -9.28
C GLU A 355 -12.65 -7.06 -9.03
N LEU A 356 -13.81 -6.86 -8.40
CA LEU A 356 -14.29 -5.53 -8.05
C LEU A 356 -13.31 -4.81 -7.09
N LEU A 357 -12.65 -5.56 -6.20
CA LEU A 357 -11.75 -5.06 -5.17
C LEU A 357 -10.26 -5.06 -5.58
N GLU A 358 -9.92 -5.60 -6.73
CA GLU A 358 -8.56 -5.65 -7.31
C GLU A 358 -8.40 -4.66 -8.47
#